data_AF-A0A2T4V0B4-F1
#
_entry.id   AF-A0A2T4V0B4-F1
#
_cell.length_a   1.000
_cell.length_b   1.000
_cell.length_c   1.000
_cell.angle_alpha   90.00
_cell.angle_beta   90.00
_cell.angle_gamma   90.00
#
_symmetry.space_group_name_H-M   'P 1'
#
loop_
_entity.id
_entity.type
_entity.pdbx_description
1 polymer ?
#
loop_
_entity_poly.entity_id
_entity_poly.type
_entity_poly.pdbx_seq_one_letter_code
_entity_poly.pdbx_strand_id
1 'polypeptide(L)'
;MDAFSGMAIKESTSELIVAAAGGHGDSADNRTVSIRIDVDAPVWVVRKAASPVAGNNVGYNADGQPASMHTYQSTHYSPTTDRVLRVRPRYTYPSAWDVNTNDGFDLSTNTWDGEGVHPLATGGYGFVRDSDGNVWTTAFERYDPLAKQWSKPITTRTADQVRFPGAYDSKRRQIFTLQWGDGQGADTGLSASRIPIDGHSQLSVTFTSNAALEQLKADQPMYAAMDYDPLNDEFLFYAGGSWAGARLAPIPERVYAVTPVDSGPWTIRLKEVTGVPAAASPAGVQNRFRYVPALKGFVLLPSSKTNLWFLRTK
;
A
#
# COMPACT_ATOMS: atom_id res chain seq x y z
N MET A 1 -12.58 -6.47 -0.67
CA MET A 1 -11.23 -6.23 -1.22
C MET A 1 -11.21 -5.34 -2.48
N ASP A 2 -12.33 -5.09 -3.17
CA ASP A 2 -12.33 -4.19 -4.35
C ASP A 2 -12.42 -2.70 -4.03
N ALA A 3 -12.93 -2.33 -2.85
CA ALA A 3 -13.15 -0.95 -2.46
C ALA A 3 -11.98 -0.42 -1.62
N PHE A 4 -11.17 0.46 -2.23
CA PHE A 4 -10.09 1.23 -1.61
C PHE A 4 -9.27 0.42 -0.59
N SER A 5 -8.92 -0.80 -0.96
CA SER A 5 -8.36 -1.80 -0.06
C SER A 5 -7.03 -2.32 -0.58
N GLY A 6 -6.20 -2.68 0.39
CA GLY A 6 -4.86 -3.19 0.23
C GLY A 6 -4.67 -4.65 0.65
N MET A 7 -3.43 -5.11 0.58
CA MET A 7 -2.95 -6.38 1.11
C MET A 7 -1.52 -6.26 1.65
N ALA A 8 -1.20 -7.09 2.63
CA ALA A 8 0.18 -7.34 3.07
C ALA A 8 0.79 -8.52 2.32
N ILE A 9 2.11 -8.62 2.34
CA ILE A 9 2.86 -9.80 1.92
C ILE A 9 3.78 -10.22 3.06
N LYS A 10 3.73 -11.49 3.45
CA LYS A 10 4.75 -12.13 4.29
C LYS A 10 5.81 -12.70 3.37
N GLU A 11 6.94 -12.01 3.27
CA GLU A 11 7.94 -12.26 2.23
C GLU A 11 8.61 -13.64 2.39
N SER A 12 8.77 -14.14 3.62
CA SER A 12 9.40 -15.44 3.92
C SER A 12 8.58 -16.63 3.43
N THR A 13 7.28 -16.45 3.21
CA THR A 13 6.38 -17.48 2.71
C THR A 13 5.72 -17.07 1.40
N SER A 14 6.05 -15.93 0.79
CA SER A 14 5.31 -15.41 -0.37
C SER A 14 3.79 -15.43 -0.16
N GLU A 15 3.34 -15.08 1.05
CA GLU A 15 1.93 -15.16 1.41
C GLU A 15 1.27 -13.79 1.31
N LEU A 16 0.24 -13.67 0.48
CA LEU A 16 -0.58 -12.47 0.39
C LEU A 16 -1.68 -12.54 1.44
N ILE A 17 -1.87 -11.45 2.18
CA ILE A 17 -2.80 -11.41 3.32
C ILE A 17 -3.70 -10.19 3.20
N VAL A 18 -5.02 -10.42 3.26
CA VAL A 18 -6.05 -9.38 3.29
C VAL A 18 -6.71 -9.46 4.66
N ALA A 19 -6.64 -8.37 5.43
CA ALA A 19 -7.07 -8.35 6.82
C ALA A 19 -8.10 -7.25 7.06
N ALA A 20 -9.34 -7.65 7.39
CA ALA A 20 -10.46 -6.75 7.70
C ALA A 20 -10.73 -5.65 6.64
N ALA A 21 -10.49 -5.96 5.36
CA ALA A 21 -10.58 -4.98 4.27
C ALA A 21 -11.98 -4.93 3.65
N GLY A 22 -12.51 -3.72 3.50
CA GLY A 22 -13.87 -3.46 3.03
C GLY A 22 -14.25 -2.05 3.42
N GLY A 23 -15.25 -1.87 4.27
CA GLY A 23 -15.65 -0.56 4.77
C GLY A 23 -16.72 0.11 3.92
N HIS A 24 -17.18 1.27 4.37
CA HIS A 24 -18.28 2.03 3.79
C HIS A 24 -19.49 1.14 3.40
N GLY A 25 -20.29 1.50 2.40
CA GLY A 25 -21.38 0.67 1.89
C GLY A 25 -20.89 -0.52 1.06
N ASP A 26 -19.57 -0.69 0.91
CA ASP A 26 -18.98 -1.68 0.02
C ASP A 26 -18.97 -3.08 0.64
N SER A 27 -18.63 -3.20 1.93
CA SER A 27 -18.66 -4.50 2.63
C SER A 27 -18.51 -4.39 4.15
N ALA A 28 -19.37 -5.09 4.88
CA ALA A 28 -19.24 -5.31 6.34
C ALA A 28 -18.25 -6.44 6.70
N ASP A 29 -17.79 -7.21 5.70
CA ASP A 29 -16.95 -8.39 5.89
C ASP A 29 -15.54 -8.01 6.35
N ASN A 30 -15.26 -8.28 7.63
CA ASN A 30 -13.97 -8.00 8.26
C ASN A 30 -13.09 -9.27 8.40
N ARG A 31 -13.36 -10.34 7.65
CA ARG A 31 -12.52 -11.56 7.72
C ARG A 31 -11.06 -11.28 7.37
N THR A 32 -10.19 -12.17 7.84
CA THR A 32 -8.79 -12.23 7.42
C THR A 32 -8.59 -13.47 6.56
N VAL A 33 -8.08 -13.29 5.35
CA VAL A 33 -7.80 -14.36 4.38
C VAL A 33 -6.39 -14.23 3.85
N SER A 34 -5.83 -15.34 3.39
CA SER A 34 -4.51 -15.35 2.78
C SER A 34 -4.36 -16.40 1.70
N ILE A 35 -3.32 -16.24 0.88
CA ILE A 35 -2.96 -17.18 -0.18
C ILE A 35 -1.45 -17.23 -0.34
N ARG A 36 -0.91 -18.45 -0.40
CA ARG A 36 0.48 -18.72 -0.78
C ARG A 36 0.57 -18.75 -2.30
N ILE A 37 1.47 -17.97 -2.88
CA ILE A 37 1.61 -17.87 -4.36
C ILE A 37 2.88 -18.52 -4.90
N ASP A 38 3.64 -19.17 -4.03
CA ASP A 38 4.87 -19.92 -4.35
C ASP A 38 4.65 -21.44 -4.35
N VAL A 39 3.40 -21.89 -4.48
CA VAL A 39 3.01 -23.30 -4.56
C VAL A 39 2.25 -23.56 -5.86
N ASP A 40 2.29 -24.81 -6.35
CA ASP A 40 1.72 -25.18 -7.66
C ASP A 40 0.20 -24.99 -7.75
N ALA A 41 -0.51 -25.20 -6.63
CA ALA A 41 -1.96 -25.07 -6.54
C ALA A 41 -2.34 -24.08 -5.42
N PRO A 42 -2.21 -22.77 -5.67
CA PRO A 42 -2.47 -21.76 -4.65
C PRO A 42 -3.96 -21.72 -4.31
N VAL A 43 -4.28 -21.74 -3.01
CA VAL A 43 -5.65 -21.71 -2.49
C VAL A 43 -5.81 -20.63 -1.43
N TRP A 44 -6.96 -19.95 -1.46
CA TRP A 44 -7.31 -19.00 -0.40
C TRP A 44 -7.68 -19.75 0.88
N VAL A 45 -7.10 -19.29 1.99
CA VAL A 45 -7.36 -19.80 3.34
C VAL A 45 -8.05 -18.71 4.15
N VAL A 46 -9.10 -19.10 4.87
CA VAL A 46 -9.69 -18.24 5.90
C VAL A 46 -8.83 -18.36 7.15
N ARG A 47 -8.09 -17.28 7.47
CA ARG A 47 -7.28 -17.19 8.69
C ARG A 47 -8.18 -16.88 9.88
N LYS A 48 -9.11 -15.92 9.73
CA LYS A 48 -10.10 -15.56 10.74
C LYS A 48 -11.43 -15.26 10.06
N ALA A 49 -12.50 -15.89 10.55
CA ALA A 49 -13.86 -15.61 10.08
C ALA A 49 -14.31 -14.19 10.45
N ALA A 50 -15.20 -13.63 9.64
CA ALA A 50 -15.82 -12.33 9.91
C ALA A 50 -16.57 -12.34 11.26
N SER A 51 -16.73 -11.15 11.84
CA SER A 51 -17.59 -10.96 13.00
C SER A 51 -19.04 -11.36 12.66
N PRO A 52 -19.75 -12.06 13.55
CA PRO A 52 -21.13 -12.50 13.30
C PRO A 52 -22.11 -11.32 13.18
N VAL A 53 -21.79 -10.20 13.83
CA VAL A 53 -22.53 -8.96 13.76
C VAL A 53 -21.54 -7.83 13.48
N ALA A 54 -21.73 -7.13 12.36
CA ALA A 54 -20.97 -5.94 12.04
C ALA A 54 -21.57 -4.72 12.76
N GLY A 55 -20.72 -3.96 13.44
CA GLY A 55 -21.09 -2.67 14.01
C GLY A 55 -21.14 -1.57 12.94
N ASN A 56 -21.95 -0.54 13.17
CA ASN A 56 -22.07 0.59 12.27
C ASN A 56 -21.18 1.75 12.72
N ASN A 57 -20.27 2.17 11.85
CA ASN A 57 -19.38 3.33 12.03
C ASN A 57 -18.48 3.22 13.28
N VAL A 58 -18.01 2.01 13.59
CA VAL A 58 -17.18 1.69 14.76
C VAL A 58 -15.77 1.29 14.36
N GLY A 59 -14.80 1.47 15.27
CA GLY A 59 -13.44 0.95 15.09
C GLY A 59 -13.35 -0.57 15.24
N TYR A 60 -14.10 -1.11 16.19
CA TYR A 60 -14.12 -2.53 16.55
C TYR A 60 -15.56 -3.01 16.71
N ASN A 61 -15.82 -4.24 16.30
CA ASN A 61 -17.10 -4.91 16.51
C ASN A 61 -17.25 -5.35 17.97
N ALA A 62 -18.47 -5.72 18.38
CA ALA A 62 -18.75 -6.15 19.75
C ALA A 62 -17.99 -7.41 20.20
N ASP A 63 -17.47 -8.20 19.25
CA ASP A 63 -16.62 -9.37 19.50
C ASP A 63 -15.12 -9.00 19.62
N GLY A 64 -14.79 -7.71 19.62
CA GLY A 64 -13.43 -7.18 19.76
C GLY A 64 -12.60 -7.22 18.48
N GLN A 65 -13.11 -7.75 17.37
CA GLN A 65 -12.39 -7.72 16.10
C GLN A 65 -12.46 -6.32 15.47
N PRO A 66 -11.41 -5.86 14.77
CA PRO A 66 -11.49 -4.62 14.00
C PRO A 66 -12.64 -4.65 13.00
N ALA A 67 -13.33 -3.53 12.86
CA ALA A 67 -14.37 -3.38 11.86
C ALA A 67 -13.78 -3.41 10.44
N SER A 68 -14.64 -3.72 9.48
CA SER A 68 -14.31 -3.62 8.06
C SER A 68 -14.07 -2.16 7.67
N MET A 69 -12.94 -1.88 7.03
CA MET A 69 -12.48 -0.52 6.68
C MET A 69 -11.80 -0.50 5.30
N HIS A 70 -11.84 0.66 4.63
CA HIS A 70 -10.99 0.93 3.47
C HIS A 70 -9.54 1.01 3.96
N THR A 71 -8.71 0.02 3.59
CA THR A 71 -7.34 -0.03 4.08
C THR A 71 -6.36 0.79 3.24
N TYR A 72 -6.70 1.21 2.02
CA TYR A 72 -5.77 1.89 1.11
C TYR A 72 -4.39 1.19 1.10
N GLN A 73 -3.34 1.88 1.56
CA GLN A 73 -1.99 1.32 1.69
C GLN A 73 -1.60 0.91 3.11
N SER A 74 -2.50 1.04 4.09
CA SER A 74 -2.20 0.89 5.53
C SER A 74 -1.93 -0.52 6.03
N THR A 75 -2.06 -1.54 5.17
CA THR A 75 -1.90 -2.95 5.55
C THR A 75 -0.47 -3.44 5.24
N HIS A 76 0.29 -3.75 6.29
CA HIS A 76 1.70 -4.18 6.17
C HIS A 76 1.99 -5.37 7.07
N TYR A 77 2.87 -6.28 6.64
CA TYR A 77 3.38 -7.35 7.50
C TYR A 77 4.66 -6.89 8.20
N SER A 78 4.76 -7.06 9.51
CA SER A 78 5.96 -6.84 10.30
C SER A 78 6.66 -8.17 10.56
N PRO A 79 7.86 -8.42 9.99
CA PRO A 79 8.63 -9.63 10.30
C PRO A 79 9.11 -9.69 11.75
N THR A 80 9.30 -8.53 12.39
CA THR A 80 9.83 -8.41 13.76
C THR A 80 8.84 -8.89 14.82
N THR A 81 7.55 -8.77 14.56
CA THR A 81 6.49 -9.18 15.49
C THR A 81 5.60 -10.32 14.95
N ASP A 82 5.88 -10.80 13.73
CA ASP A 82 5.03 -11.71 12.96
C ASP A 82 3.55 -11.28 12.94
N ARG A 83 3.33 -9.97 12.73
CA ARG A 83 2.00 -9.35 12.69
C ARG A 83 1.66 -8.79 11.33
N VAL A 84 0.41 -8.93 10.90
CA VAL A 84 -0.16 -8.01 9.91
C VAL A 84 -0.71 -6.80 10.64
N LEU A 85 -0.14 -5.64 10.37
CA LEU A 85 -0.53 -4.37 10.92
C LEU A 85 -1.50 -3.64 9.99
N ARG A 86 -2.55 -3.05 10.56
CA ARG A 86 -3.36 -2.02 9.92
C ARG A 86 -3.13 -0.72 10.66
N VAL A 87 -2.44 0.22 10.02
CA VAL A 87 -2.05 1.49 10.66
C VAL A 87 -2.90 2.63 10.12
N ARG A 88 -3.86 3.09 10.93
CA ARG A 88 -4.87 4.09 10.58
C ARG A 88 -5.55 3.82 9.22
N PRO A 89 -6.20 2.66 9.06
CA PRO A 89 -7.15 2.45 7.96
C PRO A 89 -8.30 3.47 8.08
N ARG A 90 -9.11 3.60 7.03
CA ARG A 90 -10.14 4.65 6.95
C ARG A 90 -11.51 4.08 6.64
N TYR A 91 -12.54 4.89 6.86
CA TYR A 91 -13.86 4.71 6.28
C TYR A 91 -14.49 3.35 6.62
N THR A 92 -14.96 3.27 7.85
CA THR A 92 -15.69 2.13 8.39
C THR A 92 -17.01 1.89 7.67
N TYR A 93 -17.47 0.63 7.69
CA TYR A 93 -18.83 0.25 7.31
C TYR A 93 -19.86 0.88 8.28
N PRO A 94 -21.07 1.31 7.83
CA PRO A 94 -21.54 1.38 6.44
C PRO A 94 -21.37 2.74 5.77
N SER A 95 -20.94 3.80 6.49
CA SER A 95 -21.12 5.19 6.03
C SER A 95 -19.81 5.95 5.83
N ALA A 96 -18.70 5.25 5.64
CA ALA A 96 -17.37 5.85 5.45
C ALA A 96 -17.00 6.78 6.62
N TRP A 97 -17.28 6.33 7.85
CA TRP A 97 -16.90 7.09 9.03
C TRP A 97 -15.41 6.89 9.33
N ASP A 98 -14.68 7.99 9.53
CA ASP A 98 -13.24 7.97 9.78
C ASP A 98 -12.99 7.71 11.27
N VAL A 99 -12.51 6.51 11.60
CA VAL A 99 -12.16 6.09 12.96
C VAL A 99 -10.68 5.77 12.99
N ASN A 100 -9.95 6.42 13.90
CA ASN A 100 -8.54 6.13 14.10
C ASN A 100 -8.39 4.80 14.85
N THR A 101 -7.87 3.79 14.16
CA THR A 101 -7.54 2.47 14.73
C THR A 101 -6.13 2.08 14.31
N ASN A 102 -5.46 1.31 15.16
CA ASN A 102 -4.21 0.63 14.83
C ASN A 102 -4.33 -0.80 15.31
N ASP A 103 -4.25 -1.75 14.38
CA ASP A 103 -4.56 -3.15 14.64
C ASP A 103 -3.34 -4.03 14.33
N GLY A 104 -3.20 -5.13 15.07
CA GLY A 104 -2.22 -6.19 14.80
C GLY A 104 -2.91 -7.55 14.71
N PHE A 105 -2.67 -8.30 13.65
CA PHE A 105 -3.15 -9.67 13.49
C PHE A 105 -1.98 -10.66 13.63
N ASP A 106 -2.06 -11.53 14.63
CA ASP A 106 -1.10 -12.61 14.88
C ASP A 106 -1.33 -13.77 13.90
N LEU A 107 -0.35 -14.04 13.05
CA LEU A 107 -0.42 -15.12 12.06
C LEU A 107 -0.22 -16.51 12.66
N SER A 108 0.35 -16.61 13.86
CA SER A 108 0.59 -17.88 14.55
C SER A 108 -0.66 -18.40 15.25
N THR A 109 -1.43 -17.51 15.87
CA THR A 109 -2.68 -17.83 16.57
C THR A 109 -3.93 -17.55 15.75
N ASN A 110 -3.78 -16.86 14.62
CA ASN A 110 -4.88 -16.33 13.81
C ASN A 110 -5.85 -15.47 14.64
N THR A 111 -5.32 -14.56 15.47
CA THR A 111 -6.14 -13.66 16.31
C THR A 111 -5.73 -12.21 16.12
N TRP A 112 -6.68 -11.30 16.28
CA TRP A 112 -6.38 -9.88 16.44
C TRP A 112 -5.84 -9.63 17.85
N ASP A 113 -4.80 -8.82 17.95
CA ASP A 113 -4.38 -8.19 19.20
C ASP A 113 -5.53 -7.30 19.71
N GLY A 114 -5.67 -7.18 21.03
CA GLY A 114 -6.76 -6.41 21.63
C GLY A 114 -6.75 -4.93 21.27
N GLU A 115 -7.93 -4.28 21.32
CA GLU A 115 -8.05 -2.83 21.14
C GLU A 115 -7.08 -2.07 22.07
N GLY A 116 -6.42 -1.05 21.51
CA GLY A 116 -5.48 -0.20 22.26
C GLY A 116 -4.10 -0.82 22.51
N VAL A 117 -3.87 -2.09 22.14
CA VAL A 117 -2.54 -2.73 22.21
C VAL A 117 -1.53 -1.97 21.34
N HIS A 118 -1.95 -1.50 20.17
CA HIS A 118 -1.16 -0.64 19.30
C HIS A 118 -1.63 0.81 19.49
N PRO A 119 -0.77 1.72 20.00
CA PRO A 119 -1.18 3.11 20.23
C PRO A 119 -1.53 3.78 18.91
N LEU A 120 -2.51 4.67 18.93
CA LEU A 120 -3.02 5.36 17.74
C LEU A 120 -1.98 6.32 17.15
N ALA A 121 -1.96 6.42 15.81
CA ALA A 121 -1.17 7.43 15.11
C ALA A 121 -1.74 8.83 15.39
N THR A 122 -0.88 9.83 15.52
CA THR A 122 -1.31 11.22 15.73
C THR A 122 -1.43 12.01 14.43
N GLY A 123 -0.85 11.51 13.33
CA GLY A 123 -0.92 12.13 12.02
C GLY A 123 -0.65 11.18 10.86
N GLY A 124 -1.33 11.43 9.74
CA GLY A 124 -1.18 10.68 8.49
C GLY A 124 -1.70 9.24 8.57
N TYR A 125 -1.70 8.55 7.42
CA TYR A 125 -2.15 7.16 7.30
C TYR A 125 -0.97 6.23 7.09
N GLY A 126 -1.01 5.01 7.61
CA GLY A 126 0.00 4.00 7.29
C GLY A 126 0.09 3.79 5.79
N PHE A 127 1.32 3.70 5.26
CA PHE A 127 1.50 3.57 3.81
C PHE A 127 2.78 2.86 3.37
N VAL A 128 3.86 2.89 4.17
CA VAL A 128 5.13 2.22 3.83
C VAL A 128 5.68 1.49 5.05
N ARG A 129 6.26 0.32 4.82
CA ARG A 129 7.06 -0.42 5.80
C ARG A 129 8.54 -0.36 5.42
N ASP A 130 9.43 -0.09 6.37
CA ASP A 130 10.88 -0.20 6.16
C ASP A 130 11.41 -1.62 6.40
N SER A 131 12.70 -1.86 6.13
CA SER A 131 13.34 -3.17 6.31
C SER A 131 13.24 -3.70 7.74
N ASP A 132 13.20 -2.81 8.71
CA ASP A 132 13.29 -3.12 10.15
C ASP A 132 11.89 -3.50 10.71
N GLY A 133 10.86 -3.42 9.85
CA GLY A 133 9.48 -3.78 10.18
C GLY A 133 8.66 -2.60 10.71
N ASN A 134 9.24 -1.39 10.78
CA ASN A 134 8.49 -0.22 11.20
C ASN A 134 7.53 0.21 10.11
N VAL A 135 6.37 0.74 10.51
CA VAL A 135 5.39 1.31 9.59
C VAL A 135 5.43 2.82 9.69
N TRP A 136 5.52 3.47 8.54
CA TRP A 136 5.52 4.91 8.42
C TRP A 136 4.14 5.40 8.01
N THR A 137 3.75 6.59 8.50
CA THR A 137 2.55 7.29 8.04
C THR A 137 2.88 8.34 6.98
N THR A 138 1.88 8.78 6.23
CA THR A 138 2.02 9.90 5.27
C THR A 138 2.44 11.21 5.92
N ALA A 139 2.29 11.32 7.25
CA ALA A 139 2.85 12.41 8.06
C ALA A 139 4.24 12.08 8.61
N PHE A 140 4.95 11.12 8.04
CA PHE A 140 6.26 10.60 8.45
C PHE A 140 6.40 10.34 9.96
N GLU A 141 5.32 9.92 10.61
CA GLU A 141 5.40 9.29 11.92
C GLU A 141 5.87 7.86 11.70
N ARG A 142 6.82 7.39 12.50
CA ARG A 142 7.36 6.02 12.43
C ARG A 142 6.85 5.23 13.63
N TYR A 143 6.14 4.15 13.35
CA TYR A 143 5.68 3.17 14.33
C TYR A 143 6.64 2.00 14.44
N ASP A 144 7.20 1.81 15.62
CA ASP A 144 7.91 0.59 16.00
C ASP A 144 6.91 -0.42 16.58
N PRO A 145 6.61 -1.53 15.90
CA PRO A 145 5.65 -2.52 16.37
C PRO A 145 6.17 -3.38 17.53
N LEU A 146 7.50 -3.50 17.70
CA LEU A 146 8.09 -4.26 18.79
C LEU A 146 8.02 -3.45 20.10
N ALA A 147 8.47 -2.20 20.05
CA ALA A 147 8.39 -1.28 21.19
C ALA A 147 6.97 -0.75 21.41
N LYS A 148 6.10 -0.85 20.40
CA LYS A 148 4.75 -0.26 20.36
C LYS A 148 4.80 1.25 20.59
N GLN A 149 5.70 1.94 19.91
CA GLN A 149 5.94 3.37 20.10
C GLN A 149 5.97 4.13 18.78
N TRP A 150 5.52 5.37 18.86
CA TRP A 150 5.58 6.33 17.76
C TRP A 150 6.77 7.25 17.93
N SER A 151 7.41 7.60 16.82
CA SER A 151 8.44 8.63 16.72
C SER A 151 8.14 9.56 15.54
N LYS A 152 8.66 10.79 15.59
CA LYS A 152 8.50 11.80 14.53
C LYS A 152 9.88 12.27 14.04
N PRO A 153 10.63 11.39 13.34
CA PRO A 153 12.02 11.69 12.99
C PRO A 153 12.16 12.80 11.95
N ILE A 154 11.15 13.01 11.09
CA ILE A 154 11.21 14.01 10.02
C ILE A 154 10.69 15.37 10.49
N THR A 155 11.61 16.30 10.70
CA THR A 155 11.36 17.67 11.17
C THR A 155 11.40 18.71 10.05
N THR A 156 11.98 18.38 8.89
CA THR A 156 12.05 19.28 7.73
C THR A 156 11.22 18.72 6.57
N ARG A 157 10.32 19.54 6.03
CA ARG A 157 9.38 19.18 4.95
C ARG A 157 9.63 20.02 3.71
N THR A 158 9.35 19.44 2.55
CA THR A 158 9.21 20.20 1.30
C THR A 158 7.74 20.58 1.09
N ALA A 159 7.45 21.30 0.01
CA ALA A 159 6.08 21.57 -0.41
C ALA A 159 5.42 20.38 -1.13
N ASP A 160 6.17 19.31 -1.43
CA ASP A 160 5.65 18.15 -2.15
C ASP A 160 4.61 17.45 -1.28
N GLN A 161 3.43 17.20 -1.86
CA GLN A 161 2.39 16.46 -1.18
C GLN A 161 2.78 14.98 -1.06
N VAL A 162 2.46 14.39 0.10
CA VAL A 162 2.66 12.96 0.35
C VAL A 162 1.36 12.31 0.80
N ARG A 163 0.95 11.31 0.04
CA ARG A 163 -0.18 10.45 0.29
C ARG A 163 0.15 9.05 -0.21
N PHE A 164 -0.27 8.68 -1.42
CA PHE A 164 -0.06 7.35 -1.98
C PHE A 164 0.23 7.42 -3.49
N PRO A 165 1.03 6.49 -4.05
CA PRO A 165 1.76 5.42 -3.37
C PRO A 165 3.10 5.85 -2.75
N GLY A 166 3.56 5.04 -1.78
CA GLY A 166 4.94 5.04 -1.31
C GLY A 166 5.56 3.64 -1.37
N ALA A 167 6.89 3.56 -1.46
CA ALA A 167 7.65 2.32 -1.44
C ALA A 167 8.99 2.49 -0.71
N TYR A 168 9.56 1.40 -0.18
CA TYR A 168 10.83 1.43 0.53
C TYR A 168 11.99 0.96 -0.37
N ASP A 169 12.97 1.84 -0.57
CA ASP A 169 14.25 1.55 -1.20
C ASP A 169 15.18 0.91 -0.16
N SER A 170 15.29 -0.41 -0.23
CA SER A 170 16.14 -1.18 0.68
C SER A 170 17.64 -0.97 0.45
N LYS A 171 18.04 -0.51 -0.74
CA LYS A 171 19.45 -0.29 -1.08
C LYS A 171 19.97 1.02 -0.49
N ARG A 172 19.14 2.07 -0.50
CA ARG A 172 19.49 3.40 0.02
C ARG A 172 18.88 3.71 1.39
N ARG A 173 18.11 2.79 1.96
CA ARG A 173 17.37 2.96 3.22
C ARG A 173 16.55 4.26 3.22
N GLN A 174 15.63 4.36 2.27
CA GLN A 174 14.77 5.53 2.14
C GLN A 174 13.37 5.15 1.67
N ILE A 175 12.39 5.97 2.00
CA ILE A 175 11.05 5.90 1.43
C ILE A 175 11.02 6.77 0.18
N PHE A 176 10.43 6.28 -0.91
CA PHE A 176 10.13 7.06 -2.09
C PHE A 176 8.62 7.18 -2.27
N THR A 177 8.16 8.38 -2.59
CA THR A 177 6.76 8.69 -2.86
C THR A 177 6.64 9.32 -4.23
N LEU A 178 5.61 8.92 -4.98
CA LEU A 178 5.33 9.45 -6.31
C LEU A 178 3.82 9.48 -6.50
N GLN A 179 3.25 10.62 -6.81
CA GLN A 179 1.80 10.76 -7.00
C GLN A 179 1.44 11.92 -7.92
N TRP A 180 0.27 11.84 -8.54
CA TRP A 180 -0.37 12.97 -9.19
C TRP A 180 -1.38 13.61 -8.23
N GLY A 181 -1.32 14.93 -8.07
CA GLY A 181 -2.10 15.66 -7.07
C GLY A 181 -1.93 15.05 -5.68
N ASP A 182 -3.04 14.79 -5.01
CA ASP A 182 -3.06 14.11 -3.71
C ASP A 182 -3.04 12.57 -3.81
N GLY A 183 -2.92 12.02 -5.03
CA GLY A 183 -2.97 10.57 -5.30
C GLY A 183 -4.36 9.94 -5.26
N GLN A 184 -5.43 10.71 -5.00
CA GLN A 184 -6.80 10.21 -4.83
C GLN A 184 -7.86 10.92 -5.68
N GLY A 185 -7.54 11.98 -6.42
CA GLY A 185 -8.58 12.73 -7.12
C GLY A 185 -8.50 14.23 -7.00
N ALA A 186 -7.82 14.72 -5.96
CA ALA A 186 -7.74 16.12 -5.66
C ALA A 186 -6.38 16.69 -6.10
N ASP A 187 -6.37 18.01 -6.26
CA ASP A 187 -5.21 18.78 -6.70
C ASP A 187 -4.66 18.34 -8.07
N THR A 188 -3.54 18.94 -8.48
CA THR A 188 -2.91 18.68 -9.77
C THR A 188 -1.38 18.71 -9.65
N GLY A 189 -0.70 18.19 -10.66
CA GLY A 189 0.75 18.20 -10.73
C GLY A 189 1.40 16.97 -10.12
N LEU A 190 2.65 16.72 -10.50
CA LEU A 190 3.42 15.58 -10.03
C LEU A 190 4.14 15.95 -8.73
N SER A 191 3.90 15.19 -7.66
CA SER A 191 4.66 15.28 -6.41
C SER A 191 5.53 14.04 -6.24
N ALA A 192 6.82 14.25 -5.98
CA ALA A 192 7.76 13.17 -5.74
C ALA A 192 8.76 13.54 -4.65
N SER A 193 8.96 12.65 -3.69
CA SER A 193 9.88 12.86 -2.59
C SER A 193 10.61 11.59 -2.20
N ARG A 194 11.81 11.76 -1.65
CA ARG A 194 12.54 10.71 -0.95
C ARG A 194 12.76 11.12 0.51
N ILE A 195 12.71 10.14 1.40
CA ILE A 195 12.81 10.31 2.84
C ILE A 195 13.79 9.26 3.38
N PRO A 196 15.07 9.64 3.61
CA PRO A 196 16.02 8.76 4.28
C PRO A 196 15.51 8.39 5.68
N ILE A 197 15.42 7.09 5.99
CA ILE A 197 14.79 6.65 7.27
C ILE A 197 15.66 6.93 8.49
N ASP A 198 16.96 7.13 8.28
CA ASP A 198 17.94 7.50 9.29
C ASP A 198 18.19 9.03 9.31
N GLY A 199 17.43 9.80 8.53
CA GLY A 199 17.54 11.26 8.41
C GLY A 199 16.39 12.03 9.07
N HIS A 200 16.36 13.34 8.83
CA HIS A 200 15.39 14.27 9.43
C HIS A 200 14.59 15.10 8.41
N SER A 201 14.79 14.85 7.12
CA SER A 201 14.26 15.69 6.05
C SER A 201 13.53 14.90 4.98
N GLN A 202 12.39 15.43 4.54
CA GLN A 202 11.84 15.15 3.22
C GLN A 202 12.69 15.86 2.17
N LEU A 203 13.00 15.19 1.07
CA LEU A 203 13.75 15.75 -0.05
C LEU A 203 12.94 15.60 -1.33
N SER A 204 12.81 16.68 -2.10
CA SER A 204 12.15 16.64 -3.41
C SER A 204 12.94 15.77 -4.39
N VAL A 205 12.23 15.01 -5.21
CA VAL A 205 12.80 14.24 -6.33
C VAL A 205 12.40 14.92 -7.64
N THR A 206 13.39 15.22 -8.47
CA THR A 206 13.18 15.71 -9.83
C THR A 206 13.46 14.61 -10.84
N PHE A 207 12.87 14.72 -12.03
CA PHE A 207 13.04 13.74 -13.11
C PHE A 207 13.66 14.39 -14.35
N THR A 208 14.50 13.63 -15.04
CA THR A 208 14.94 13.97 -16.39
C THR A 208 13.73 13.95 -17.31
N SER A 209 13.53 15.02 -18.09
CA SER A 209 12.41 15.10 -19.04
C SER A 209 12.58 14.03 -20.13
N ASN A 210 11.53 13.26 -20.36
CA ASN A 210 11.44 12.27 -21.43
C ASN A 210 9.96 11.92 -21.72
N ALA A 211 9.74 11.11 -22.77
CA ALA A 211 8.38 10.74 -23.19
C ALA A 211 7.58 9.98 -22.11
N ALA A 212 8.23 9.16 -21.29
CA ALA A 212 7.55 8.41 -20.23
C ALA A 212 7.07 9.34 -19.11
N LEU A 213 7.85 10.38 -18.77
CA LEU A 213 7.44 11.39 -17.80
C LEU A 213 6.24 12.18 -18.32
N GLU A 214 6.27 12.60 -19.59
CA GLU A 214 5.14 13.31 -20.20
C GLU A 214 3.88 12.42 -20.27
N GLN A 215 4.07 11.13 -20.54
CA GLN A 215 2.98 10.18 -20.50
C GLN A 215 2.39 9.98 -19.09
N LEU A 216 3.22 9.92 -18.05
CA LEU A 216 2.75 9.84 -16.65
C LEU A 216 1.90 11.07 -16.30
N LYS A 217 2.33 12.26 -16.70
CA LYS A 217 1.58 13.51 -16.51
C LYS A 217 0.27 13.51 -17.28
N ALA A 218 0.25 12.95 -18.49
CA ALA A 218 -0.97 12.84 -19.29
C ALA A 218 -1.96 11.83 -18.68
N ASP A 219 -1.47 10.73 -18.12
CA ASP A 219 -2.31 9.71 -17.49
C ASP A 219 -2.97 10.21 -16.20
N GLN A 220 -2.30 11.08 -15.43
CA GLN A 220 -2.80 11.58 -14.14
C GLN A 220 -3.28 10.44 -13.22
N PRO A 221 -2.40 9.47 -12.89
CA PRO A 221 -2.80 8.26 -12.18
C PRO A 221 -3.27 8.56 -10.76
N MET A 222 -4.34 7.87 -10.34
CA MET A 222 -4.88 7.96 -8.98
C MET A 222 -5.06 6.56 -8.41
N TYR A 223 -4.94 6.45 -7.09
CA TYR A 223 -5.03 5.16 -6.39
C TYR A 223 -4.06 4.10 -6.95
N ALA A 224 -2.92 4.60 -7.47
CA ALA A 224 -1.85 3.82 -8.04
C ALA A 224 -1.11 3.02 -6.96
N ALA A 225 -0.26 2.10 -7.42
CA ALA A 225 0.57 1.28 -6.56
C ALA A 225 2.04 1.44 -6.91
N MET A 226 2.90 1.23 -5.92
CA MET A 226 4.34 1.21 -6.13
C MET A 226 5.00 0.25 -5.16
N ASP A 227 6.00 -0.49 -5.62
CA ASP A 227 6.91 -1.24 -4.75
C ASP A 227 8.32 -1.25 -5.38
N TYR A 228 9.34 -1.57 -4.58
CA TYR A 228 10.75 -1.51 -5.01
C TYR A 228 11.24 -2.89 -5.47
N ASP A 229 11.92 -2.92 -6.62
CA ASP A 229 12.65 -4.09 -7.12
C ASP A 229 14.14 -3.98 -6.78
N PRO A 230 14.60 -4.65 -5.71
CA PRO A 230 16.00 -4.59 -5.31
C PRO A 230 16.96 -5.26 -6.30
N LEU A 231 16.48 -6.14 -7.19
CA LEU A 231 17.34 -6.83 -8.15
C LEU A 231 17.69 -5.97 -9.36
N ASN A 232 16.78 -5.08 -9.75
CA ASN A 232 16.95 -4.18 -10.88
C ASN A 232 17.24 -2.72 -10.45
N ASP A 233 17.23 -2.44 -9.14
CA ASP A 233 17.38 -1.10 -8.57
C ASP A 233 16.40 -0.09 -9.21
N GLU A 234 15.12 -0.44 -9.21
CA GLU A 234 14.04 0.40 -9.74
C GLU A 234 12.76 0.26 -8.92
N PHE A 235 11.94 1.30 -8.89
CA PHE A 235 10.57 1.20 -8.40
C PHE A 235 9.66 0.90 -9.58
N LEU A 236 8.77 -0.06 -9.44
CA LEU A 236 7.68 -0.23 -10.39
C LEU A 236 6.45 0.49 -9.86
N PHE A 237 5.99 1.49 -10.61
CA PHE A 237 4.77 2.23 -10.36
C PHE A 237 3.70 1.74 -11.34
N TYR A 238 2.67 1.07 -10.82
CA TYR A 238 1.52 0.63 -11.59
C TYR A 238 0.42 1.68 -11.52
N ALA A 239 0.15 2.34 -12.65
CA ALA A 239 -0.86 3.39 -12.73
C ALA A 239 -2.28 2.80 -12.62
N GLY A 240 -2.56 1.75 -13.40
CA GLY A 240 -3.84 1.01 -13.39
C GLY A 240 -5.07 1.75 -13.90
N GLY A 241 -5.09 3.08 -13.75
CA GLY A 241 -6.14 3.96 -14.23
C GLY A 241 -5.61 5.37 -14.50
N SER A 242 -6.27 6.05 -15.42
CA SER A 242 -6.07 7.44 -15.76
C SER A 242 -7.30 8.25 -15.37
N TRP A 243 -7.09 9.45 -14.82
CA TRP A 243 -8.21 10.31 -14.44
C TRP A 243 -8.78 11.06 -15.65
N ALA A 244 -10.01 10.71 -16.04
CA ALA A 244 -10.73 11.36 -17.14
C ALA A 244 -11.75 12.40 -16.65
N GLY A 245 -11.50 13.07 -15.52
CA GLY A 245 -12.31 14.19 -15.01
C GLY A 245 -13.58 13.82 -14.24
N ALA A 246 -14.04 12.57 -14.29
CA ALA A 246 -15.21 12.10 -13.52
C ALA A 246 -15.09 10.67 -12.96
N ARG A 247 -14.27 9.81 -13.61
CA ARG A 247 -14.00 8.43 -13.20
C ARG A 247 -12.61 8.02 -13.68
N LEU A 248 -11.98 7.11 -12.94
CA LEU A 248 -10.79 6.42 -13.41
C LEU A 248 -11.11 5.55 -14.64
N ALA A 249 -10.52 5.92 -15.78
CA ALA A 249 -10.50 5.11 -16.99
C ALA A 249 -9.37 4.07 -16.86
N PRO A 250 -9.64 2.76 -17.03
CA PRO A 250 -8.61 1.74 -16.82
C PRO A 250 -7.53 1.80 -17.90
N ILE A 251 -6.27 1.69 -17.48
CA ILE A 251 -5.07 1.56 -18.34
C ILE A 251 -4.20 0.41 -17.79
N PRO A 252 -4.71 -0.84 -17.87
CA PRO A 252 -4.17 -1.98 -17.13
C PRO A 252 -2.73 -2.35 -17.50
N GLU A 253 -2.25 -2.01 -18.69
CA GLU A 253 -0.89 -2.27 -19.13
C GLU A 253 0.13 -1.24 -18.61
N ARG A 254 -0.33 -0.18 -17.92
CA ARG A 254 0.52 0.96 -17.60
C ARG A 254 1.37 0.74 -16.36
N VAL A 255 2.61 0.30 -16.61
CA VAL A 255 3.69 0.22 -15.61
C VAL A 255 4.80 1.19 -15.97
N TYR A 256 5.20 2.00 -15.01
CA TYR A 256 6.38 2.85 -15.08
C TYR A 256 7.49 2.25 -14.22
N ALA A 257 8.70 2.24 -14.74
CA ALA A 257 9.90 1.96 -13.97
C ALA A 257 10.62 3.27 -13.65
N VAL A 258 10.87 3.52 -12.37
CA VAL A 258 11.56 4.69 -11.87
C VAL A 258 12.92 4.27 -11.34
N THR A 259 14.00 4.80 -11.92
CA THR A 259 15.37 4.47 -11.51
C THR A 259 15.90 5.55 -10.56
N PRO A 260 16.14 5.21 -9.27
CA PRO A 260 16.77 6.12 -8.32
C PRO A 260 18.24 6.39 -8.64
N VAL A 261 18.67 7.62 -8.36
CA VAL A 261 20.09 8.01 -8.32
C VAL A 261 20.39 8.73 -7.00
N ASP A 262 21.65 8.67 -6.57
CA ASP A 262 22.07 9.26 -5.29
C ASP A 262 22.04 10.80 -5.35
N SER A 263 22.43 11.35 -6.50
CA SER A 263 22.43 12.78 -6.80
C SER A 263 21.93 13.07 -8.21
N GLY A 264 21.24 14.20 -8.38
CA GLY A 264 20.71 14.63 -9.68
C GLY A 264 19.31 14.10 -9.97
N PRO A 265 18.77 14.39 -11.17
CA PRO A 265 17.43 13.98 -11.54
C PRO A 265 17.35 12.47 -11.73
N TRP A 266 16.27 11.87 -11.22
CA TRP A 266 15.93 10.48 -11.44
C TRP A 266 15.43 10.28 -12.87
N THR A 267 15.30 9.03 -13.31
CA THR A 267 14.73 8.72 -14.63
C THR A 267 13.50 7.84 -14.49
N ILE A 268 12.57 8.02 -15.43
CA ILE A 268 11.37 7.21 -15.55
C ILE A 268 11.28 6.65 -16.96
N ARG A 269 10.82 5.42 -17.10
CA ARG A 269 10.54 4.79 -18.39
C ARG A 269 9.25 4.01 -18.32
N LEU A 270 8.59 3.78 -19.46
CA LEU A 270 7.56 2.77 -19.55
C LEU A 270 8.24 1.39 -19.42
N LYS A 271 7.69 0.53 -18.56
CA LYS A 271 8.14 -0.86 -18.43
C LYS A 271 7.36 -1.67 -19.44
N GLU A 272 8.08 -2.33 -20.34
CA GLU A 272 7.45 -3.33 -21.21
C GLU A 272 6.93 -4.48 -20.35
N VAL A 273 5.67 -4.83 -20.57
CA VAL A 273 4.98 -5.93 -19.90
C VAL A 273 4.40 -6.86 -20.95
N THR A 274 4.45 -8.16 -20.68
CA THR A 274 3.80 -9.17 -21.52
C THR A 274 2.45 -9.56 -20.92
N GLY A 275 1.44 -9.65 -21.77
CA GLY A 275 0.06 -9.82 -21.32
C GLY A 275 -0.52 -8.53 -20.74
N VAL A 276 -1.82 -8.54 -20.49
CA VAL A 276 -2.55 -7.40 -19.94
C VAL A 276 -3.29 -7.90 -18.70
N PRO A 277 -3.04 -7.34 -17.50
CA PRO A 277 -3.83 -7.71 -16.33
C PRO A 277 -5.28 -7.30 -16.54
N ALA A 278 -6.19 -7.89 -15.77
CA ALA A 278 -7.56 -7.40 -15.76
C ALA A 278 -7.61 -5.93 -15.30
N ALA A 279 -8.60 -5.19 -15.79
CA ALA A 279 -8.82 -3.81 -15.35
C ALA A 279 -8.97 -3.75 -13.82
N ALA A 280 -8.29 -2.78 -13.21
CA ALA A 280 -8.45 -2.51 -11.78
C ALA A 280 -9.88 -2.02 -11.47
N SER A 281 -10.32 -2.19 -10.23
CA SER A 281 -11.56 -1.56 -9.78
C SER A 281 -11.45 -0.02 -9.86
N PRO A 282 -12.58 0.72 -9.92
CA PRO A 282 -12.55 2.18 -9.88
C PRO A 282 -11.92 2.78 -8.61
N ALA A 283 -11.70 1.96 -7.58
CA ALA A 283 -11.01 2.35 -6.36
C ALA A 283 -9.48 2.19 -6.45
N GLY A 284 -8.96 1.89 -7.65
CA GLY A 284 -7.56 1.62 -7.94
C GLY A 284 -7.03 0.38 -7.26
N VAL A 285 -5.71 0.20 -7.27
CA VAL A 285 -5.07 -1.02 -6.77
C VAL A 285 -4.41 -0.85 -5.41
N GLN A 286 -4.09 0.37 -4.97
CA GLN A 286 -3.49 0.63 -3.67
C GLN A 286 -2.21 -0.22 -3.46
N ASN A 287 -1.95 -0.82 -2.29
CA ASN A 287 -0.79 -1.70 -2.12
C ASN A 287 -1.04 -3.16 -2.60
N ARG A 288 -1.96 -3.38 -3.55
CA ARG A 288 -2.21 -4.70 -4.18
C ARG A 288 -1.29 -5.03 -5.35
N PHE A 289 -0.27 -4.22 -5.58
CA PHE A 289 0.86 -4.49 -6.46
C PHE A 289 2.12 -4.52 -5.61
N ARG A 290 2.74 -5.69 -5.44
CA ARG A 290 3.81 -5.92 -4.44
C ARG A 290 4.95 -6.75 -5.02
N TYR A 291 6.17 -6.41 -4.63
CA TYR A 291 7.33 -7.24 -4.96
C TYR A 291 7.33 -8.52 -4.12
N VAL A 292 7.66 -9.65 -4.76
CA VAL A 292 7.71 -10.98 -4.15
C VAL A 292 9.15 -11.49 -4.28
N PRO A 293 9.99 -11.36 -3.24
CA PRO A 293 11.42 -11.68 -3.34
C PRO A 293 11.71 -13.11 -3.82
N ALA A 294 10.97 -14.11 -3.31
CA ALA A 294 11.17 -15.50 -3.68
C ALA A 294 10.88 -15.79 -5.17
N LEU A 295 9.96 -15.01 -5.79
CA LEU A 295 9.56 -15.18 -7.17
C LEU A 295 10.25 -14.19 -8.14
N LYS A 296 11.04 -13.25 -7.62
CA LYS A 296 11.80 -12.24 -8.39
C LYS A 296 10.90 -11.44 -9.35
N GLY A 297 9.80 -10.94 -8.82
CA GLY A 297 8.82 -10.20 -9.60
C GLY A 297 7.71 -9.61 -8.75
N PHE A 298 6.72 -9.04 -9.42
CA PHE A 298 5.61 -8.35 -8.77
C PHE A 298 4.33 -9.14 -8.96
N VAL A 299 3.57 -9.28 -7.88
CA VAL A 299 2.19 -9.74 -7.95
C VAL A 299 1.25 -8.55 -7.99
N LEU A 300 0.18 -8.66 -8.77
CA LEU A 300 -0.92 -7.72 -8.85
C LEU A 300 -2.23 -8.45 -8.57
N LEU A 301 -3.06 -7.89 -7.69
CA LEU A 301 -4.46 -8.26 -7.54
C LEU A 301 -5.35 -7.09 -7.99
N PRO A 302 -5.76 -7.03 -9.27
CA PRO A 302 -6.54 -5.91 -9.80
C PRO A 302 -7.93 -5.81 -9.16
N SER A 303 -8.56 -6.97 -8.96
CA SER A 303 -9.87 -7.12 -8.35
C SER A 303 -10.03 -8.48 -7.67
N SER A 304 -10.88 -8.54 -6.65
CA SER A 304 -11.28 -9.77 -5.97
C SER A 304 -11.98 -10.80 -6.87
N LYS A 305 -12.43 -10.37 -8.06
CA LYS A 305 -13.14 -11.21 -9.04
C LYS A 305 -12.25 -11.71 -10.17
N THR A 306 -10.96 -11.39 -10.14
CA THR A 306 -10.01 -11.67 -11.21
C THR A 306 -8.85 -12.50 -10.70
N ASN A 307 -8.16 -13.18 -11.61
CA ASN A 307 -6.93 -13.88 -11.27
C ASN A 307 -5.84 -12.88 -10.82
N LEU A 308 -4.91 -13.36 -9.99
CA LEU A 308 -3.65 -12.68 -9.76
C LEU A 308 -2.87 -12.60 -11.06
N TRP A 309 -2.21 -11.46 -11.28
CA TRP A 309 -1.26 -11.29 -12.37
C TRP A 309 0.14 -11.21 -11.80
N PHE A 310 1.12 -11.75 -12.53
CA PHE A 310 2.51 -11.76 -12.09
C PHE A 310 3.43 -11.19 -13.17
N LEU A 311 4.22 -10.20 -12.80
CA LEU A 311 5.27 -9.61 -13.62
C LEU A 311 6.62 -10.10 -13.14
N ARG A 312 7.23 -11.00 -13.90
CA ARG A 312 8.63 -11.39 -13.68
C ARG A 312 9.54 -10.23 -14.06
N THR A 313 10.52 -9.93 -13.22
CA THR A 313 11.53 -8.89 -13.51
C THR A 313 12.94 -9.46 -13.67
N LYS A 314 13.13 -10.76 -13.43
CA LYS A 314 14.35 -11.52 -13.71
C LYS A 314 14.11 -13.02 -13.92
#